data_AF-A0A955T035-F1
#
_entry.id   AF-A0A955T035-F1
#
_cell.length_a   1.000
_cell.length_b   1.000
_cell.length_c   1.000
_cell.angle_alpha   90.00
_cell.angle_beta   90.00
_cell.angle_gamma   90.00
#
_symmetry.space_group_name_H-M   'P 1'
#
loop_
_entity.id
_entity.type
_entity.pdbx_description
1 polymer ?
#
loop_
_entity_poly.entity_id
_entity_poly.type
_entity_poly.pdbx_seq_one_letter_code
_entity_poly.pdbx_strand_id
1 'polypeptide(L)'
;PKIATHSDGMVSIAWYDFGLDGNIADLFLKTSDPAGVFDLGETLPQMRITNKNDRGGIGSYSVPDLAVDLDGNHHLCWVSGLGAAADLFYAEAIEGGTTVNGTLLQPGATDFFDPPHITVSEEGDVWIAYADEALKGIGDEDIVILRRRAGQPGFDTATPVLTDSAREYGPDIEIDSKGFVHLVWVDERSGTHVYHGIFEPENLTLLSEVKLTETDGNWERPSILLDDRDQVYVLWEEEIGFNSGAIWFSTDAAEPSSRVGNWNLYD
;
A
#
# COMPACT_ATOMS: atom_id res chain seq x y z
N PRO A 1 4.10 7.50 -7.86
CA PRO A 1 2.82 8.18 -7.58
C PRO A 1 1.77 7.10 -7.30
N LYS A 2 0.73 7.44 -6.55
CA LYS A 2 -0.39 6.56 -6.18
C LYS A 2 -1.69 7.28 -6.47
N ILE A 3 -2.71 6.54 -6.87
CA ILE A 3 -3.98 7.08 -7.32
C ILE A 3 -5.08 6.42 -6.51
N ALA A 4 -6.04 7.21 -6.04
CA ALA A 4 -7.24 6.72 -5.37
C ALA A 4 -8.48 7.37 -5.98
N THR A 5 -9.56 6.60 -6.09
CA THR A 5 -10.85 7.06 -6.59
C THR A 5 -11.80 7.33 -5.44
N HIS A 6 -12.58 8.41 -5.56
CA HIS A 6 -13.61 8.79 -4.60
C HIS A 6 -14.96 8.23 -5.05
N SER A 7 -15.88 8.06 -4.10
CA SER A 7 -17.24 7.61 -4.36
C SER A 7 -18.07 8.62 -5.18
N ASP A 8 -17.65 9.88 -5.22
CA ASP A 8 -18.31 10.99 -5.92
C ASP A 8 -17.73 11.27 -7.33
N GLY A 9 -16.78 10.45 -7.78
CA GLY A 9 -16.16 10.55 -9.11
C GLY A 9 -14.88 11.39 -9.15
N MET A 10 -14.44 11.97 -8.03
CA MET A 10 -13.12 12.59 -7.95
C MET A 10 -11.99 11.54 -7.97
N VAL A 11 -10.81 11.99 -8.39
CA VAL A 11 -9.58 11.19 -8.40
C VAL A 11 -8.49 11.96 -7.67
N SER A 12 -7.83 11.32 -6.71
CA SER A 12 -6.68 11.87 -6.02
C SER A 12 -5.39 11.19 -6.43
N ILE A 13 -4.32 11.97 -6.55
CA ILE A 13 -2.99 11.50 -6.87
C ILE A 13 -2.04 11.98 -5.76
N ALA A 14 -1.36 11.03 -5.11
CA ALA A 14 -0.26 11.30 -4.20
C ALA A 14 1.08 10.99 -4.87
N TRP A 15 2.08 11.84 -4.68
CA TRP A 15 3.43 11.59 -5.20
C TRP A 15 4.49 12.23 -4.31
N TYR A 16 5.74 11.92 -4.60
CA TYR A 16 6.89 12.58 -3.99
C TYR A 16 7.68 13.35 -5.04
N ASP A 17 8.24 14.48 -4.63
CA ASP A 17 9.00 15.35 -5.53
C ASP A 17 10.13 16.08 -4.77
N PHE A 18 11.23 16.35 -5.49
CA PHE A 18 12.39 17.11 -5.03
C PHE A 18 12.35 18.59 -5.48
N GLY A 19 11.22 19.04 -6.05
CA GLY A 19 11.09 20.36 -6.66
C GLY A 19 11.19 21.52 -5.67
N LEU A 20 10.91 21.29 -4.39
CA LEU A 20 11.08 22.28 -3.31
C LEU A 20 12.45 22.18 -2.62
N ASP A 21 13.07 21.00 -2.64
CA ASP A 21 14.43 20.74 -2.16
C ASP A 21 15.08 19.62 -2.96
N GLY A 22 16.21 19.92 -3.63
CA GLY A 22 16.89 18.96 -4.51
C GLY A 22 17.50 17.73 -3.83
N ASN A 23 17.45 17.62 -2.49
CA ASN A 23 18.03 16.51 -1.74
C ASN A 23 17.02 15.73 -0.89
N ILE A 24 15.88 16.33 -0.54
CA ILE A 24 14.88 15.74 0.34
C ILE A 24 13.51 15.88 -0.32
N ALA A 25 12.89 14.74 -0.63
CA ALA A 25 11.55 14.74 -1.20
C ALA A 25 10.48 15.16 -0.18
N ASP A 26 9.50 15.90 -0.64
CA ASP A 26 8.22 16.05 0.06
C ASP A 26 7.13 15.29 -0.69
N LEU A 27 6.06 14.98 0.05
CA LEU A 27 4.85 14.43 -0.51
C LEU A 27 3.92 15.55 -0.95
N PHE A 28 3.19 15.26 -2.01
CA PHE A 28 2.23 16.13 -2.65
C PHE A 28 0.95 15.36 -2.93
N LEU A 29 -0.18 16.07 -2.89
CA LEU A 29 -1.50 15.54 -3.15
C LEU A 29 -2.24 16.50 -4.08
N LYS A 30 -2.95 15.93 -5.04
CA LYS A 30 -3.85 16.67 -5.93
C LYS A 30 -5.12 15.88 -6.15
N THR A 31 -6.27 16.55 -6.10
CA THR A 31 -7.58 15.96 -6.35
C THR A 31 -8.22 16.63 -7.57
N SER A 32 -8.93 15.86 -8.37
CA SER A 32 -9.70 16.37 -9.50
C SER A 32 -11.05 16.92 -9.04
N ASP A 33 -11.75 17.62 -9.93
CA ASP A 33 -13.19 17.82 -9.77
C ASP A 33 -13.96 16.48 -9.96
N PRO A 34 -15.28 16.44 -9.67
CA PRO A 34 -16.11 15.25 -9.85
C PRO A 34 -16.28 14.77 -11.31
N ALA A 35 -15.79 15.55 -12.28
CA ALA A 35 -15.73 15.13 -13.69
C ALA A 35 -14.35 14.53 -14.05
N GLY A 36 -13.46 14.35 -13.07
CA GLY A 36 -12.11 13.81 -13.26
C GLY A 36 -11.12 14.84 -13.81
N VAL A 37 -11.44 16.14 -13.78
CA VAL A 37 -10.59 17.20 -14.34
C VAL A 37 -9.75 17.86 -13.25
N PHE A 38 -8.43 17.91 -13.46
CA PHE A 38 -7.48 18.54 -12.55
C PHE A 38 -7.28 20.04 -12.87
N ASP A 39 -7.23 20.90 -11.84
CA ASP A 39 -6.83 22.30 -12.01
C ASP A 39 -5.31 22.39 -12.27
N LEU A 40 -4.93 22.74 -13.50
CA LEU A 40 -3.52 22.87 -13.89
C LEU A 40 -2.89 24.23 -13.47
N GLY A 41 -3.66 25.11 -12.82
CA GLY A 41 -3.18 26.40 -12.32
C GLY A 41 -2.45 26.34 -10.97
N GLU A 42 -2.59 25.24 -10.22
CA GLU A 42 -1.93 25.09 -8.92
C GLU A 42 -0.42 24.91 -9.04
N THR A 43 0.32 25.59 -8.17
CA THR A 43 1.77 25.47 -8.07
C THR A 43 2.17 24.31 -7.15
N LEU A 44 3.38 23.76 -7.35
CA LEU A 44 3.89 22.67 -6.52
C LEU A 44 3.81 22.95 -5.00
N PRO A 45 4.15 24.15 -4.48
CA PRO A 45 3.97 24.46 -3.06
C PRO A 45 2.52 24.37 -2.54
N GLN A 46 1.52 24.63 -3.39
CA GLN A 46 0.11 24.55 -3.00
C GLN A 46 -0.37 23.10 -2.85
N MET A 47 0.27 22.17 -3.53
CA MET A 47 -0.06 20.74 -3.48
C MET A 47 0.73 19.98 -2.40
N ARG A 48 1.65 20.65 -1.69
CA ARG A 48 2.54 20.02 -0.71
C ARG A 48 1.77 19.59 0.53
N ILE A 49 1.92 18.35 0.95
CA ILE A 49 1.28 17.80 2.16
C ILE A 49 2.27 17.53 3.29
N THR A 50 3.54 17.23 3.03
CA THR A 50 4.53 17.06 4.13
C THR A 50 5.55 18.17 4.12
N ASN A 51 6.18 18.38 5.27
CA ASN A 51 7.35 19.24 5.34
C ASN A 51 8.54 18.49 5.95
N LYS A 52 9.68 18.49 5.25
CA LYS A 52 10.94 17.93 5.72
C LYS A 52 11.33 18.35 7.15
N ASN A 53 11.00 19.58 7.56
CA ASN A 53 11.37 20.08 8.89
C ASN A 53 10.65 19.33 10.01
N ASP A 54 9.43 18.83 9.75
CA ASP A 54 8.61 18.09 10.72
C ASP A 54 9.06 16.63 10.81
N ARG A 55 9.83 16.16 9.82
CA ARG A 55 10.45 14.83 9.75
C ARG A 55 11.91 14.85 10.18
N GLY A 56 12.31 15.84 10.99
CA GLY A 56 13.68 16.00 11.49
C GLY A 56 14.73 16.33 10.43
N GLY A 57 14.31 16.68 9.21
CA GLY A 57 15.22 16.86 8.06
C GLY A 57 15.87 15.56 7.58
N ILE A 58 15.31 14.41 7.93
CA ILE A 58 15.89 13.08 7.68
C ILE A 58 15.25 12.48 6.41
N GLY A 59 16.07 11.81 5.60
CA GLY A 59 15.64 11.01 4.45
C GLY A 59 15.68 11.76 3.11
N SER A 60 16.21 11.12 2.07
CA SER A 60 16.16 11.66 0.70
C SER A 60 14.86 11.31 -0.01
N TYR A 61 14.25 10.18 0.35
CA TYR A 61 13.06 9.68 -0.33
C TYR A 61 11.85 9.69 0.60
N SER A 62 10.68 9.83 -0.01
CA SER A 62 9.41 9.65 0.67
C SER A 62 8.49 8.90 -0.29
N VAL A 63 8.18 7.64 -0.05
CA VAL A 63 7.35 6.86 -0.99
C VAL A 63 5.97 6.71 -0.36
N PRO A 64 4.93 7.41 -0.87
CA PRO A 64 3.61 7.35 -0.29
C PRO A 64 2.78 6.21 -0.86
N ASP A 65 1.83 5.75 -0.06
CA ASP A 65 0.59 5.14 -0.52
C ASP A 65 -0.63 5.93 -0.07
N LEU A 66 -1.76 5.72 -0.76
CA LEU A 66 -2.96 6.56 -0.62
C LEU A 66 -4.24 5.72 -0.66
N ALA A 67 -5.08 5.89 0.37
CA ALA A 67 -6.47 5.46 0.38
C ALA A 67 -7.40 6.66 0.64
N VAL A 68 -8.67 6.55 0.25
CA VAL A 68 -9.69 7.58 0.45
C VAL A 68 -10.93 6.95 1.06
N ASP A 69 -11.41 7.50 2.17
CA ASP A 69 -12.62 7.00 2.84
C ASP A 69 -13.91 7.54 2.20
N LEU A 70 -15.07 7.04 2.66
CA LEU A 70 -16.38 7.44 2.14
C LEU A 70 -16.74 8.91 2.43
N ASP A 71 -16.08 9.54 3.40
CA ASP A 71 -16.24 10.97 3.73
C ASP A 71 -15.31 11.86 2.89
N GLY A 72 -14.44 11.27 2.06
CA GLY A 72 -13.48 11.96 1.19
C GLY A 72 -12.17 12.33 1.89
N ASN A 73 -11.89 11.79 3.08
CA ASN A 73 -10.61 12.01 3.75
C ASN A 73 -9.52 11.17 3.12
N HIS A 74 -8.33 11.75 2.98
CA HIS A 74 -7.16 11.06 2.44
C HIS A 74 -6.36 10.42 3.57
N HIS A 75 -6.13 9.13 3.46
CA HIS A 75 -5.24 8.38 4.35
C HIS A 75 -3.94 8.08 3.62
N LEU A 76 -2.84 8.57 4.15
CA LEU A 76 -1.51 8.33 3.60
C LEU A 76 -0.66 7.56 4.58
N CYS A 77 -0.03 6.49 4.11
CA CYS A 77 1.18 5.97 4.71
C CYS A 77 2.37 6.31 3.83
N TRP A 78 3.56 6.40 4.42
CA TRP A 78 4.78 6.53 3.63
C TRP A 78 5.98 6.07 4.42
N VAL A 79 7.04 5.76 3.68
CA VAL A 79 8.38 5.57 4.23
C VAL A 79 9.22 6.81 4.02
N SER A 80 10.03 7.20 5.00
CA SER A 80 11.00 8.29 4.87
C SER A 80 12.35 7.85 5.42
N GLY A 81 13.42 7.94 4.63
CA GLY A 81 14.74 7.44 5.05
C GLY A 81 15.65 7.07 3.88
N LEU A 82 16.68 6.25 4.19
CA LEU A 82 17.62 5.67 3.23
C LEU A 82 17.88 4.20 3.57
N GLY A 83 17.74 3.32 2.58
CA GLY A 83 17.99 1.88 2.69
C GLY A 83 17.04 1.17 3.68
N ALA A 84 17.47 0.01 4.16
CA ALA A 84 16.72 -0.92 5.02
C ALA A 84 16.37 -0.40 6.43
N ALA A 85 16.51 0.89 6.71
CA ALA A 85 16.15 1.50 7.99
C ALA A 85 15.24 2.72 7.77
N ALA A 86 14.33 2.64 6.80
CA ALA A 86 13.36 3.70 6.56
C ALA A 86 12.25 3.67 7.63
N ASP A 87 11.87 4.85 8.10
CA ASP A 87 10.82 5.00 9.10
C ASP A 87 9.45 5.00 8.42
N LEU A 88 8.49 4.29 9.01
CA LEU A 88 7.09 4.23 8.57
C LEU A 88 6.27 5.33 9.24
N PHE A 89 5.55 6.09 8.44
CA PHE A 89 4.69 7.18 8.88
C PHE A 89 3.26 7.04 8.37
N TYR A 90 2.35 7.73 9.06
CA TYR A 90 0.97 7.91 8.65
C TYR A 90 0.49 9.34 8.87
N ALA A 91 -0.39 9.82 8.00
CA ALA A 91 -1.20 11.00 8.25
C ALA A 91 -2.55 10.91 7.54
N GLU A 92 -3.51 11.61 8.13
CA GLU A 92 -4.77 11.95 7.49
C GLU A 92 -4.63 13.37 6.90
N ALA A 93 -4.91 13.52 5.61
CA ALA A 93 -4.91 14.80 4.93
C ALA A 93 -6.34 15.17 4.51
N ILE A 94 -6.62 16.47 4.58
CA ILE A 94 -7.86 17.07 4.08
C ILE A 94 -7.48 17.96 2.90
N GLU A 95 -8.31 17.97 1.86
CA GLU A 95 -8.13 18.79 0.66
C GLU A 95 -7.89 20.28 1.00
N GLY A 96 -6.98 20.94 0.27
CA GLY A 96 -6.69 22.37 0.44
C GLY A 96 -5.26 22.74 0.85
N GLY A 97 -4.29 21.81 0.72
CA GLY A 97 -2.85 22.15 0.78
C GLY A 97 -2.33 22.51 2.18
N THR A 98 -2.95 21.97 3.23
CA THR A 98 -2.40 22.13 4.58
C THR A 98 -1.37 21.03 4.82
N THR A 99 -0.15 21.43 5.19
CA THR A 99 0.88 20.48 5.64
C THR A 99 0.33 19.63 6.79
N VAL A 100 0.44 18.32 6.68
CA VAL A 100 0.15 17.34 7.73
C VAL A 100 1.40 17.02 8.53
N ASN A 101 1.23 16.85 9.84
CA ASN A 101 2.25 16.29 10.70
C ASN A 101 2.13 14.76 10.66
N GLY A 102 3.12 14.10 10.10
CA GLY A 102 3.17 12.63 10.09
C GLY A 102 3.35 12.06 11.49
N THR A 103 2.54 11.04 11.80
CA THR A 103 2.73 10.19 12.97
C THR A 103 3.76 9.12 12.62
N LEU A 104 4.86 9.04 13.37
CA LEU A 104 5.79 7.92 13.27
C LEU A 104 5.10 6.66 13.81
N LEU A 105 4.87 5.68 12.95
CA LEU A 105 4.25 4.42 13.34
C LEU A 105 5.29 3.39 13.78
N GLN A 106 6.37 3.25 13.01
CA GLN A 106 7.42 2.28 13.29
C GLN A 106 8.77 2.81 12.79
N PRO A 107 9.81 2.91 13.64
CA PRO A 107 11.14 3.32 13.22
C PRO A 107 11.91 2.15 12.59
N GLY A 108 12.66 2.41 11.52
CA GLY A 108 13.45 1.40 10.81
C GLY A 108 12.63 0.18 10.41
N ALA A 109 11.39 0.42 9.99
CA ALA A 109 10.38 -0.60 9.81
C ALA A 109 10.55 -1.39 8.52
N THR A 110 11.13 -0.79 7.48
CA THR A 110 11.10 -1.36 6.13
C THR A 110 12.17 -0.70 5.23
N ASP A 111 12.34 -1.22 4.01
CA ASP A 111 13.13 -0.60 2.95
C ASP A 111 12.24 0.24 2.02
N PHE A 112 12.79 1.30 1.45
CA PHE A 112 12.06 2.13 0.48
C PHE A 112 11.72 1.42 -0.83
N PHE A 113 12.39 0.30 -1.13
CA PHE A 113 12.05 -0.58 -2.26
C PHE A 113 10.86 -1.51 -1.96
N ASP A 114 10.44 -1.58 -0.69
CA ASP A 114 9.29 -2.34 -0.22
C ASP A 114 8.31 -1.42 0.51
N PRO A 115 7.66 -0.48 -0.23
CA PRO A 115 6.86 0.55 0.41
C PRO A 115 5.63 -0.05 1.12
N PRO A 116 5.14 0.59 2.19
CA PRO A 116 3.91 0.18 2.86
C PRO A 116 2.71 0.41 1.94
N HIS A 117 1.67 -0.39 2.15
CA HIS A 117 0.40 -0.28 1.45
C HIS A 117 -0.73 0.05 2.43
N ILE A 118 -1.72 0.81 1.99
CA ILE A 118 -2.83 1.29 2.84
C ILE A 118 -4.19 1.10 2.16
N THR A 119 -5.17 0.63 2.93
CA THR A 119 -6.58 0.56 2.53
C THR A 119 -7.48 1.06 3.65
N VAL A 120 -8.74 1.37 3.33
CA VAL A 120 -9.75 1.84 4.30
C VAL A 120 -11.07 1.11 4.08
N SER A 121 -11.67 0.60 5.16
CA SER A 121 -12.96 -0.10 5.10
C SER A 121 -14.13 0.88 4.97
N GLU A 122 -15.31 0.38 4.61
CA GLU A 122 -16.55 1.18 4.57
C GLU A 122 -16.91 1.79 5.94
N GLU A 123 -16.54 1.14 7.04
CA GLU A 123 -16.71 1.64 8.40
C GLU A 123 -15.70 2.72 8.79
N GLY A 124 -14.65 2.94 7.98
CA GLY A 124 -13.57 3.90 8.24
C GLY A 124 -12.39 3.32 9.02
N ASP A 125 -12.26 1.99 9.09
CA ASP A 125 -11.05 1.37 9.63
C ASP A 125 -9.90 1.51 8.64
N VAL A 126 -8.76 2.03 9.09
CA VAL A 126 -7.57 2.19 8.25
C VAL A 126 -6.62 1.02 8.49
N TRP A 127 -6.21 0.37 7.42
CA TRP A 127 -5.30 -0.78 7.44
C TRP A 127 -4.03 -0.46 6.69
N ILE A 128 -2.88 -0.80 7.28
CA ILE A 128 -1.56 -0.67 6.66
C ILE A 128 -0.86 -2.02 6.69
N ALA A 129 -0.29 -2.45 5.57
CA ALA A 129 0.63 -3.57 5.48
C ALA A 129 2.05 -3.10 5.13
N TYR A 130 3.06 -3.69 5.74
CA TYR A 130 4.47 -3.41 5.48
C TYR A 130 5.34 -4.62 5.85
N ALA A 131 6.53 -4.73 5.28
CA ALA A 131 7.50 -5.75 5.66
C ALA A 131 8.47 -5.18 6.72
N ASP A 132 8.76 -5.94 7.78
CA ASP A 132 9.62 -5.51 8.90
C ASP A 132 10.50 -6.63 9.45
N GLU A 133 11.80 -6.35 9.62
CA GLU A 133 12.79 -7.25 10.22
C GLU A 133 12.87 -7.11 11.76
N ALA A 134 12.41 -6.00 12.33
CA ALA A 134 12.66 -5.62 13.71
C ALA A 134 11.71 -6.31 14.71
N LEU A 135 10.54 -6.78 14.27
CA LEU A 135 9.46 -7.20 15.17
C LEU A 135 9.61 -8.62 15.74
N LYS A 136 10.35 -9.53 15.08
CA LYS A 136 10.52 -10.90 15.59
C LYS A 136 11.81 -11.15 16.35
N GLY A 137 12.84 -10.31 16.23
CA GLY A 137 14.15 -10.58 16.84
C GLY A 137 14.77 -11.93 16.45
N ILE A 138 14.22 -12.58 15.41
CA ILE A 138 14.54 -13.89 14.89
C ILE A 138 14.24 -13.83 13.38
N GLY A 139 15.24 -13.60 12.53
CA GLY A 139 15.10 -13.79 11.08
C GLY A 139 15.13 -12.52 10.24
N ASP A 140 14.76 -12.72 8.96
CA ASP A 140 14.67 -11.75 7.88
C ASP A 140 13.31 -10.97 7.96
N GLU A 141 12.96 -10.19 6.92
CA GLU A 141 11.72 -9.39 6.86
C GLU A 141 10.45 -10.26 6.97
N ASP A 142 9.42 -9.79 7.70
CA ASP A 142 8.10 -10.42 7.81
C ASP A 142 6.99 -9.45 7.44
N ILE A 143 5.83 -9.95 6.97
CA ILE A 143 4.66 -9.09 6.73
C ILE A 143 3.96 -8.75 8.05
N VAL A 144 3.76 -7.45 8.25
CA VAL A 144 3.13 -6.86 9.43
C VAL A 144 1.97 -5.98 9.03
N ILE A 145 0.90 -6.03 9.82
CA ILE A 145 -0.29 -5.20 9.65
C ILE A 145 -0.54 -4.30 10.86
N LEU A 146 -1.07 -3.13 10.56
CA LEU A 146 -1.53 -2.12 11.52
C LEU A 146 -2.98 -1.76 11.21
N ARG A 147 -3.81 -1.65 12.26
CA ARG A 147 -5.20 -1.19 12.16
C ARG A 147 -5.41 0.05 12.99
N ARG A 148 -5.99 1.10 12.42
CA ARG A 148 -6.63 2.18 13.18
C ARG A 148 -8.12 2.00 13.04
N ARG A 149 -8.78 1.61 14.13
CA ARG A 149 -10.25 1.50 14.16
C ARG A 149 -10.91 2.87 13.97
N ALA A 150 -12.04 2.88 13.29
CA ALA A 150 -12.82 4.07 13.02
C ALA A 150 -13.10 4.87 14.32
N GLY A 151 -12.84 6.18 14.27
CA GLY A 151 -12.99 7.08 15.41
C GLY A 151 -11.96 6.92 16.54
N GLN A 152 -10.97 6.02 16.41
CA GLN A 152 -9.87 5.92 17.37
C GLN A 152 -8.69 6.84 16.98
N PRO A 153 -7.99 7.43 17.96
CA PRO A 153 -6.93 8.41 17.69
C PRO A 153 -5.61 7.80 17.21
N GLY A 154 -5.45 6.48 17.21
CA GLY A 154 -4.19 5.81 16.89
C GLY A 154 -4.37 4.36 16.49
N PHE A 155 -3.29 3.77 15.98
CA PHE A 155 -3.24 2.39 15.55
C PHE A 155 -3.16 1.44 16.75
N ASP A 156 -3.78 0.27 16.61
CA ASP A 156 -3.58 -0.88 17.47
C ASP A 156 -2.12 -1.38 17.35
N THR A 157 -1.72 -2.29 18.24
CA THR A 157 -0.38 -2.91 18.18
C THR A 157 -0.17 -3.61 16.83
N ALA A 158 1.01 -3.37 16.23
CA ALA A 158 1.45 -4.06 15.02
C ALA A 158 1.36 -5.59 15.18
N THR A 159 0.78 -6.26 14.19
CA THR A 159 0.53 -7.70 14.24
C THR A 159 1.22 -8.37 13.05
N PRO A 160 2.15 -9.32 13.26
CA PRO A 160 2.71 -10.10 12.18
C PRO A 160 1.63 -11.04 11.60
N VAL A 161 1.57 -11.14 10.28
CA VAL A 161 0.62 -12.00 9.57
C VAL A 161 1.04 -13.47 9.69
N LEU A 162 2.33 -13.71 9.57
CA LEU A 162 2.97 -15.02 9.64
C LEU A 162 3.92 -15.07 10.83
N THR A 163 4.12 -16.26 11.40
CA THR A 163 4.99 -16.46 12.58
C THR A 163 6.12 -17.44 12.32
N ASP A 164 6.35 -17.82 11.07
CA ASP A 164 7.53 -18.59 10.71
C ASP A 164 8.76 -17.68 10.59
N SER A 165 9.83 -18.18 9.99
CA SER A 165 11.15 -17.55 9.96
C SER A 165 11.68 -17.35 8.55
N ALA A 166 10.84 -17.56 7.53
CA ALA A 166 11.20 -17.22 6.17
C ALA A 166 11.20 -15.70 6.00
N ARG A 167 11.71 -15.27 4.85
CA ARG A 167 11.62 -13.88 4.45
C ARG A 167 10.32 -13.69 3.69
N GLU A 168 9.51 -12.75 4.15
CA GLU A 168 8.33 -12.27 3.45
C GLU A 168 8.40 -10.77 3.22
N TYR A 169 8.11 -10.34 2.00
CA TYR A 169 8.29 -8.96 1.55
C TYR A 169 7.33 -8.60 0.42
N GLY A 170 7.27 -7.33 0.05
CA GLY A 170 6.41 -6.84 -1.03
C GLY A 170 4.92 -6.97 -0.74
N PRO A 171 4.39 -6.62 0.45
CA PRO A 171 2.99 -6.83 0.72
C PRO A 171 2.10 -5.83 -0.02
N ASP A 172 0.91 -6.26 -0.43
CA ASP A 172 -0.21 -5.37 -0.78
C ASP A 172 -1.47 -5.84 -0.05
N ILE A 173 -2.40 -4.92 0.22
CA ILE A 173 -3.51 -5.13 1.15
C ILE A 173 -4.82 -4.54 0.62
N GLU A 174 -5.90 -5.31 0.77
CA GLU A 174 -7.27 -4.86 0.59
C GLU A 174 -8.19 -5.40 1.69
N ILE A 175 -9.37 -4.82 1.86
CA ILE A 175 -10.37 -5.27 2.83
C ILE A 175 -11.69 -5.59 2.13
N ASP A 176 -12.24 -6.76 2.43
CA ASP A 176 -13.51 -7.21 1.85
C ASP A 176 -14.72 -6.57 2.54
N SER A 177 -15.90 -6.71 1.93
CA SER A 177 -17.18 -6.18 2.44
C SER A 177 -17.62 -6.77 3.79
N LYS A 178 -16.93 -7.78 4.31
CA LYS A 178 -17.17 -8.41 5.62
C LYS A 178 -16.10 -8.02 6.65
N GLY A 179 -15.12 -7.22 6.25
CA GLY A 179 -14.00 -6.78 7.08
C GLY A 179 -12.85 -7.78 7.19
N PHE A 180 -12.80 -8.83 6.36
CA PHE A 180 -11.60 -9.68 6.25
C PHE A 180 -10.53 -8.97 5.43
N VAL A 181 -9.29 -9.08 5.89
CA VAL A 181 -8.14 -8.44 5.27
C VAL A 181 -7.52 -9.40 4.26
N HIS A 182 -7.49 -9.02 3.00
CA HIS A 182 -6.83 -9.76 1.94
C HIS A 182 -5.41 -9.21 1.76
N LEU A 183 -4.43 -10.11 1.77
CA LEU A 183 -3.01 -9.77 1.64
C LEU A 183 -2.40 -10.57 0.50
N VAL A 184 -1.47 -9.95 -0.21
CA VAL A 184 -0.55 -10.64 -1.10
C VAL A 184 0.87 -10.29 -0.72
N TRP A 185 1.81 -11.20 -0.90
CA TRP A 185 3.22 -11.00 -0.56
C TRP A 185 4.11 -11.96 -1.35
N VAL A 186 5.40 -11.66 -1.38
CA VAL A 186 6.45 -12.59 -1.81
C VAL A 186 7.00 -13.29 -0.58
N ASP A 187 7.26 -14.58 -0.72
CA ASP A 187 7.63 -15.46 0.38
C ASP A 187 8.73 -16.42 -0.05
N GLU A 188 9.78 -16.55 0.78
CA GLU A 188 10.96 -17.36 0.49
C GLU A 188 11.00 -18.70 1.27
N ARG A 189 9.91 -19.09 1.94
CA ARG A 189 9.90 -20.31 2.80
C ARG A 189 10.16 -21.60 2.05
N SER A 190 9.92 -21.62 0.75
CA SER A 190 10.03 -22.83 -0.09
C SER A 190 10.51 -22.51 -1.51
N GLY A 191 11.49 -21.63 -1.62
CA GLY A 191 11.76 -20.89 -2.85
C GLY A 191 10.93 -19.61 -2.86
N THR A 192 11.19 -18.73 -3.81
CA THR A 192 10.55 -17.42 -3.93
C THR A 192 9.22 -17.61 -4.65
N HIS A 193 8.13 -17.23 -3.99
CA HIS A 193 6.76 -17.46 -4.45
C HIS A 193 5.83 -16.32 -4.06
N VAL A 194 4.80 -16.08 -4.88
CA VAL A 194 3.72 -15.14 -4.53
C VAL A 194 2.62 -15.89 -3.81
N TYR A 195 2.14 -15.33 -2.71
CA TYR A 195 1.04 -15.86 -1.92
C TYR A 195 -0.11 -14.86 -1.84
N HIS A 196 -1.31 -15.39 -1.68
CA HIS A 196 -2.51 -14.66 -1.25
C HIS A 196 -3.00 -15.26 0.07
N GLY A 197 -3.42 -14.39 0.99
CA GLY A 197 -3.96 -14.79 2.28
C GLY A 197 -5.17 -13.97 2.68
N ILE A 198 -6.02 -14.57 3.53
CA ILE A 198 -7.18 -13.91 4.13
C ILE A 198 -7.00 -13.93 5.64
N PHE A 199 -6.94 -12.75 6.24
CA PHE A 199 -6.71 -12.53 7.65
C PHE A 199 -7.99 -12.07 8.35
N GLU A 200 -8.34 -12.72 9.45
CA GLU A 200 -9.45 -12.35 10.33
C GLU A 200 -8.95 -11.39 11.41
N PRO A 201 -9.36 -10.10 11.35
CA PRO A 201 -8.77 -9.07 12.19
C PRO A 201 -9.15 -9.16 13.66
N GLU A 202 -10.31 -9.71 14.01
CA GLU A 202 -10.76 -9.77 15.40
C GLU A 202 -10.10 -10.88 16.21
N ASN A 203 -9.78 -12.01 15.57
CA ASN A 203 -9.05 -13.11 16.19
C ASN A 203 -7.55 -13.10 15.85
N LEU A 204 -7.09 -12.10 15.09
CA LEU A 204 -5.71 -11.95 14.64
C LEU A 204 -5.15 -13.23 14.00
N THR A 205 -5.92 -13.82 13.09
CA THR A 205 -5.62 -15.16 12.55
C THR A 205 -5.65 -15.16 11.02
N LEU A 206 -4.62 -15.72 10.40
CA LEU A 206 -4.63 -16.05 8.97
C LEU A 206 -5.55 -17.26 8.74
N LEU A 207 -6.71 -17.03 8.12
CA LEU A 207 -7.73 -18.05 7.86
C LEU A 207 -7.39 -18.96 6.69
N SER A 208 -6.77 -18.38 5.66
CA SER A 208 -6.36 -19.10 4.46
C SER A 208 -5.09 -18.51 3.88
N GLU A 209 -4.34 -19.37 3.19
CA GLU A 209 -3.13 -19.04 2.48
C GLU A 209 -3.08 -19.90 1.22
N VAL A 210 -2.85 -19.26 0.06
CA VAL A 210 -2.79 -19.90 -1.24
C VAL A 210 -1.54 -19.42 -1.98
N LYS A 211 -0.70 -20.38 -2.39
CA LYS A 211 0.43 -20.10 -3.27
C LYS A 211 -0.07 -19.86 -4.69
N LEU A 212 0.26 -18.71 -5.28
CA LEU A 212 -0.19 -18.32 -6.62
C LEU A 212 0.78 -18.72 -7.72
N THR A 213 2.07 -18.92 -7.41
CA THR A 213 3.09 -19.32 -8.39
C THR A 213 3.47 -20.80 -8.26
N GLU A 214 3.50 -21.50 -9.39
CA GLU A 214 3.77 -22.94 -9.44
C GLU A 214 5.28 -23.27 -9.44
N THR A 215 6.10 -22.34 -9.94
CA THR A 215 7.55 -22.50 -10.03
C THR A 215 8.28 -21.46 -9.19
N ASP A 216 9.40 -21.89 -8.62
CA ASP A 216 10.38 -20.98 -8.03
C ASP A 216 10.88 -19.99 -9.09
N GLY A 217 11.04 -18.72 -8.73
CA GLY A 217 11.38 -17.64 -9.66
C GLY A 217 11.54 -16.30 -8.97
N ASN A 218 12.02 -15.30 -9.70
CA ASN A 218 12.17 -13.95 -9.19
C ASN A 218 10.83 -13.21 -9.32
N TRP A 219 9.93 -13.45 -8.38
CA TRP A 219 8.65 -12.76 -8.30
C TRP A 219 8.77 -11.52 -7.43
N GLU A 220 8.23 -10.41 -7.90
CA GLU A 220 8.30 -9.13 -7.20
C GLU A 220 6.99 -8.36 -7.33
N ARG A 221 6.78 -7.43 -6.40
CA ARG A 221 5.71 -6.42 -6.42
C ARG A 221 4.32 -7.00 -6.73
N PRO A 222 3.86 -7.99 -5.94
CA PRO A 222 2.48 -8.39 -6.05
C PRO A 222 1.58 -7.19 -5.68
N SER A 223 0.45 -7.08 -6.36
CA SER A 223 -0.57 -6.09 -6.05
C SER A 223 -1.95 -6.72 -6.13
N ILE A 224 -2.83 -6.32 -5.22
CA ILE A 224 -4.17 -6.89 -5.06
C ILE A 224 -5.24 -5.82 -5.22
N LEU A 225 -6.37 -6.20 -5.79
CA LEU A 225 -7.59 -5.42 -5.88
C LEU A 225 -8.78 -6.35 -5.56
N LEU A 226 -9.79 -5.83 -4.88
CA LEU A 226 -11.09 -6.47 -4.74
C LEU A 226 -12.14 -5.72 -5.57
N ASP A 227 -13.04 -6.45 -6.23
CA ASP A 227 -14.23 -5.83 -6.84
C ASP A 227 -15.40 -5.70 -5.84
N ASP A 228 -16.54 -5.18 -6.31
CA ASP A 228 -17.74 -4.95 -5.51
C ASP A 228 -18.43 -6.23 -5.00
N ARG A 229 -17.90 -7.41 -5.36
CA ARG A 229 -18.35 -8.73 -4.92
C ARG A 229 -17.29 -9.47 -4.12
N ASP A 230 -16.25 -8.77 -3.68
CA ASP A 230 -15.09 -9.32 -3.00
C ASP A 230 -14.28 -10.32 -3.85
N GLN A 231 -14.37 -10.27 -5.18
CA GLN A 231 -13.52 -11.11 -6.03
C GLN A 231 -12.12 -10.51 -6.09
N VAL A 232 -11.14 -11.40 -6.02
CA VAL A 232 -9.73 -11.05 -5.87
C VAL A 232 -9.06 -10.98 -7.24
N TYR A 233 -8.32 -9.92 -7.47
CA TYR A 233 -7.49 -9.73 -8.65
C TYR A 233 -6.06 -9.47 -8.18
N VAL A 234 -5.13 -10.35 -8.56
CA VAL A 234 -3.72 -10.22 -8.18
C VAL A 234 -2.86 -10.14 -9.41
N LEU A 235 -1.95 -9.17 -9.44
CA LEU A 235 -0.88 -9.06 -10.43
C LEU A 235 0.48 -9.14 -9.74
N TRP A 236 1.51 -9.57 -10.46
CA TRP A 236 2.89 -9.55 -9.97
C TRP A 236 3.87 -9.50 -11.13
N GLU A 237 5.09 -9.07 -10.85
CA GLU A 237 6.19 -8.98 -11.81
C GLU A 237 7.06 -10.24 -11.71
N GLU A 238 7.53 -10.73 -12.85
CA GLU A 238 8.62 -11.70 -12.94
C GLU A 238 9.84 -10.97 -13.51
N GLU A 239 10.93 -10.92 -12.75
CA GLU A 239 12.20 -10.44 -13.27
C GLU A 239 12.94 -11.58 -14.01
N ILE A 240 13.13 -11.41 -15.32
CA ILE A 240 13.89 -12.34 -16.16
C ILE A 240 15.19 -11.66 -16.58
N GLY A 241 16.13 -11.54 -15.63
CA GLY A 241 17.41 -10.87 -15.85
C GLY A 241 17.29 -9.36 -16.16
N PHE A 242 18.40 -8.71 -16.48
CA PHE A 242 18.50 -7.24 -16.46
C PHE A 242 17.65 -6.44 -17.48
N ASN A 243 16.99 -7.09 -18.47
CA ASN A 243 16.28 -6.39 -19.55
C ASN A 243 14.96 -7.06 -19.98
N SER A 244 14.48 -8.07 -19.25
CA SER A 244 13.20 -8.70 -19.55
C SER A 244 12.45 -8.95 -18.26
N GLY A 245 11.15 -8.71 -18.32
CA GLY A 245 10.23 -9.10 -17.26
C GLY A 245 8.86 -9.36 -17.87
N ALA A 246 8.03 -10.05 -17.10
CA ALA A 246 6.64 -10.31 -17.43
C ALA A 246 5.73 -9.82 -16.31
N ILE A 247 4.53 -9.40 -16.67
CA ILE A 247 3.46 -9.15 -15.70
C ILE A 247 2.51 -10.34 -15.77
N TRP A 248 2.25 -10.92 -14.61
CA TRP A 248 1.36 -12.05 -14.42
C TRP A 248 0.07 -11.59 -13.74
N PHE A 249 -0.96 -12.40 -13.87
CA PHE A 249 -2.30 -12.09 -13.36
C PHE A 249 -3.01 -13.38 -12.92
N SER A 250 -3.67 -13.33 -11.78
CA SER A 250 -4.57 -14.37 -11.27
C SER A 250 -5.82 -13.72 -10.67
N THR A 251 -6.94 -14.43 -10.76
CA THR A 251 -8.20 -14.00 -10.15
C THR A 251 -9.05 -15.21 -9.78
N ASP A 252 -9.86 -15.07 -8.73
CA ASP A 252 -10.93 -16.03 -8.41
C ASP A 252 -12.28 -15.64 -9.03
N ALA A 253 -12.31 -14.51 -9.76
CA ALA A 253 -13.45 -14.10 -10.57
C ALA A 253 -13.83 -15.18 -11.58
N ALA A 254 -15.14 -15.28 -11.84
CA ALA A 254 -15.63 -16.12 -12.92
C ALA A 254 -15.11 -15.62 -14.28
N GLU A 255 -15.25 -16.45 -15.33
CA GLU A 255 -14.88 -16.09 -16.70
C GLU A 255 -15.35 -14.67 -17.07
N PRO A 256 -14.52 -13.89 -17.81
CA PRO A 256 -14.80 -12.48 -18.07
C PRO A 256 -16.19 -12.28 -18.69
N SER A 257 -16.92 -11.27 -18.20
CA SER A 257 -18.27 -10.91 -18.65
C SER A 257 -18.29 -10.62 -20.15
N SER A 258 -17.23 -10.00 -20.65
CA SER A 258 -17.06 -9.65 -22.06
C SER A 258 -15.60 -9.38 -22.41
N ARG A 259 -15.36 -9.16 -23.71
CA ARG A 259 -14.06 -8.73 -24.24
C ARG A 259 -14.21 -7.51 -25.12
N VAL A 260 -13.37 -6.51 -24.89
CA VAL A 260 -13.27 -5.32 -25.76
C VAL A 260 -11.85 -5.28 -26.33
N GLY A 261 -11.72 -5.72 -27.58
CA GLY A 261 -10.39 -5.92 -28.19
C GLY A 261 -9.60 -7.00 -27.47
N ASN A 262 -8.44 -6.63 -26.91
CA ASN A 262 -7.58 -7.52 -26.12
C ASN A 262 -7.84 -7.44 -24.62
N TRP A 263 -8.82 -6.64 -24.18
CA TRP A 263 -9.15 -6.46 -22.77
C TRP A 263 -10.25 -7.43 -22.35
N ASN A 264 -10.02 -8.14 -21.25
CA ASN A 264 -11.06 -8.86 -20.52
C ASN A 264 -11.78 -7.86 -19.61
N LEU A 265 -13.10 -7.87 -19.62
CA LEU A 265 -13.93 -7.14 -18.67
C LEU A 265 -14.51 -8.17 -17.69
N TYR A 266 -14.38 -7.87 -16.40
CA TYR A 266 -15.03 -8.60 -15.32
C TYR A 266 -16.07 -7.63 -14.76
N ASP A 267 -17.34 -8.05 -14.80
CA ASP A 267 -18.48 -7.28 -14.28
C ASP A 267 -18.77 -7.72 -12.87
#